data_AF-A0A8R1I7R2-F1
#
_entry.id   AF-A0A8R1I7R2-F1
#
_cell.length_a   1.000
_cell.length_b   1.000
_cell.length_c   1.000
_cell.angle_alpha   90.00
_cell.angle_beta   90.00
_cell.angle_gamma   90.00
#
_symmetry.space_group_name_H-M   'P 1'
#
loop_
_entity.id
_entity.type
_entity.pdbx_description
1 polymer ?
#
loop_
_entity_poly.entity_id
_entity_poly.type
_entity_poly.pdbx_seq_one_letter_code
_entity_poly.pdbx_strand_id
1 'polypeptide(L)'
;MIDSRHFLHNTVGFMLRAFASMKKGRNSKPLIAMFPLSGERSGWLVVTGVMPIGTSYEDYLWKSCIGRAFSRVKKNAPNLRIVEDSFHPDIIRLKSEDRTRFIDNLQCIFDGNA
;
A
#
# COMPACT_ATOMS: atom_id res chain seq x y z
N MET A 1 -14.59 -7.25 -7.76
CA MET A 1 -13.56 -6.99 -8.80
C MET A 1 -12.36 -6.25 -8.21
N ILE A 2 -12.58 -5.14 -7.50
CA ILE A 2 -11.52 -4.38 -6.80
C ILE A 2 -10.79 -5.20 -5.71
N ASP A 3 -11.46 -6.15 -5.08
CA ASP A 3 -10.85 -7.02 -4.06
C ASP A 3 -9.94 -8.12 -4.66
N SER A 4 -9.86 -8.24 -5.99
CA SER A 4 -8.98 -9.22 -6.63
C SER A 4 -7.52 -8.79 -6.54
N ARG A 5 -6.70 -9.59 -5.87
CA ARG A 5 -5.24 -9.38 -5.75
C ARG A 5 -4.57 -9.13 -7.09
N HIS A 6 -4.87 -9.96 -8.08
CA HIS A 6 -4.25 -9.85 -9.41
C HIS A 6 -4.63 -8.53 -10.09
N PHE A 7 -5.90 -8.12 -9.94
CA PHE A 7 -6.35 -6.83 -10.45
C PHE A 7 -5.62 -5.67 -9.78
N LEU A 8 -5.51 -5.68 -8.44
CA LEU A 8 -4.83 -4.64 -7.67
C LEU A 8 -3.35 -4.52 -8.07
N HIS A 9 -2.63 -5.64 -8.07
CA HIS A 9 -1.20 -5.65 -8.40
C HIS A 9 -0.95 -5.16 -9.84
N ASN A 10 -1.73 -5.66 -10.81
CA ASN A 10 -1.58 -5.25 -12.21
C ASN A 10 -1.93 -3.78 -12.42
N THR A 11 -3.02 -3.32 -11.82
CA THR A 11 -3.50 -1.93 -11.96
C THR A 11 -2.49 -0.95 -11.38
N VAL A 12 -2.05 -1.17 -10.13
CA VAL A 12 -1.13 -0.27 -9.45
C VAL A 12 0.27 -0.33 -10.07
N GLY A 13 0.72 -1.52 -10.47
CA GLY A 13 1.98 -1.68 -11.21
C GLY A 13 1.97 -0.97 -12.57
N PHE A 14 0.86 -1.05 -13.31
CA PHE A 14 0.69 -0.31 -14.56
C PHE A 14 0.69 1.20 -14.33
N MET A 15 -0.03 1.68 -13.32
CA MET A 15 -0.07 3.10 -12.96
C MET A 15 1.33 3.64 -12.63
N LEU A 16 2.13 2.92 -11.85
CA LEU A 16 3.50 3.33 -11.54
C LEU A 16 4.38 3.40 -12.80
N ARG A 17 4.29 2.41 -13.69
CA ARG A 17 5.04 2.39 -14.96
C ARG A 17 4.64 3.54 -15.88
N ALA A 18 3.34 3.81 -16.01
CA ALA A 18 2.82 4.93 -16.77
C ALA A 18 3.28 6.27 -16.18
N PHE A 19 3.21 6.43 -14.85
CA PHE A 19 3.68 7.66 -14.19
C PHE A 19 5.19 7.89 -14.38
N ALA A 20 5.98 6.82 -14.29
CA ALA A 20 7.43 6.88 -14.47
C ALA A 20 7.85 7.19 -15.91
N SER A 21 7.07 6.77 -16.92
CA SER A 21 7.39 7.06 -18.32
C SER A 21 7.16 8.53 -18.70
N MET A 22 6.31 9.25 -17.96
CA MET A 22 6.01 10.66 -18.25
C MET A 22 7.18 11.61 -18.00
N LYS A 23 8.09 11.29 -17.06
CA LYS A 23 9.25 12.15 -16.74
C LYS A 23 10.37 11.35 -16.09
N LYS A 24 11.62 11.60 -16.52
CA LYS A 24 12.83 11.07 -15.88
C LYS A 24 12.85 11.41 -14.38
N GLY A 25 13.26 10.45 -13.55
CA GLY A 25 13.37 10.58 -12.09
C GLY A 25 12.11 10.22 -11.29
N ARG A 26 11.01 9.80 -11.94
CA ARG A 26 9.76 9.37 -11.27
C ARG A 26 9.71 7.88 -10.92
N ASN A 27 10.79 7.15 -11.15
CA ASN A 27 10.88 5.71 -10.90
C ASN A 27 11.39 5.33 -9.51
N SER A 28 11.82 6.30 -8.69
CA SER A 28 12.54 6.08 -7.43
C SER A 28 11.65 5.95 -6.19
N LYS A 29 10.34 6.22 -6.30
CA LYS A 29 9.40 6.19 -5.17
C LYS A 29 8.40 5.04 -5.29
N PRO A 30 7.99 4.43 -4.16
CA PRO A 30 6.89 3.46 -4.17
C PRO A 30 5.57 4.16 -4.49
N LEU A 31 4.60 3.39 -4.97
CA LEU A 31 3.22 3.85 -5.14
C LEU A 31 2.32 3.12 -4.16
N ILE A 32 1.62 3.88 -3.31
CA ILE A 32 0.55 3.38 -2.45
C ILE A 32 -0.79 3.77 -3.09
N ALA A 33 -1.70 2.82 -3.22
CA ALA A 33 -3.01 3.02 -3.80
C ALA A 33 -4.11 2.56 -2.84
N MET A 34 -5.22 3.28 -2.84
CA MET A 34 -6.38 3.00 -2.00
C MET A 34 -7.63 2.98 -2.85
N PHE A 35 -8.41 1.91 -2.76
CA PHE A 35 -9.62 1.73 -3.54
C PHE A 35 -10.81 1.57 -2.59
N PRO A 36 -11.89 2.36 -2.75
CA PRO A 36 -13.08 2.19 -1.93
C PRO A 36 -13.76 0.86 -2.25
N LEU A 37 -14.22 0.19 -1.19
CA LEU A 37 -15.05 -1.00 -1.30
C LEU A 37 -16.53 -0.63 -1.37
N SER A 38 -17.31 -1.45 -2.07
CA SER A 38 -18.75 -1.31 -2.26
C SER A 38 -19.53 -2.43 -1.58
N GLY A 39 -20.85 -2.27 -1.47
CA GLY A 39 -21.74 -3.29 -0.89
C GLY A 39 -21.59 -3.42 0.63
N GLU A 40 -21.55 -4.65 1.15
CA GLU A 40 -21.42 -4.94 2.59
C GLU A 40 -20.15 -4.35 3.23
N ARG A 41 -19.12 -4.10 2.41
CA ARG A 41 -17.85 -3.51 2.83
C ARG A 41 -17.78 -2.01 2.61
N SER A 42 -18.91 -1.34 2.38
CA SER A 42 -18.96 0.11 2.26
C SER A 42 -18.33 0.81 3.49
N GLY A 43 -17.63 1.91 3.24
CA GLY A 43 -16.84 2.61 4.25
C GLY A 43 -15.51 1.94 4.60
N TRP A 44 -15.09 0.94 3.83
CA TRP A 44 -13.73 0.39 3.89
C TRP A 44 -12.97 0.68 2.60
N LEU A 45 -11.66 0.75 2.72
CA LEU A 45 -10.71 0.89 1.62
C LEU A 45 -9.86 -0.38 1.57
N VAL A 46 -9.56 -0.86 0.38
CA VAL A 46 -8.42 -1.76 0.17
C VAL A 46 -7.21 -0.89 -0.10
N VAL A 47 -6.17 -1.07 0.69
CA VAL A 47 -4.90 -0.37 0.55
C VAL A 47 -3.86 -1.37 0.07
N THR A 48 -3.12 -1.00 -0.96
CA THR A 48 -1.99 -1.79 -1.46
C THR A 48 -0.84 -0.90 -1.90
N GLY A 49 0.34 -1.46 -2.13
CA GLY A 49 1.43 -0.70 -2.70
C GLY A 49 2.39 -1.53 -3.52
N VAL A 50 3.11 -0.84 -4.41
CA VAL A 50 4.15 -1.41 -5.27
C VAL A 50 5.46 -0.64 -5.06
N MET A 51 6.56 -1.38 -5.07
CA MET A 51 7.90 -0.82 -4.92
C MET A 51 8.32 0.02 -6.14
N PRO A 52 9.30 0.93 -5.99
CA PRO A 52 9.93 1.63 -7.11
C PRO A 52 10.32 0.69 -8.26
N ILE A 53 10.27 1.20 -9.49
CA ILE A 53 10.64 0.41 -10.68
C ILE A 53 12.13 0.08 -10.61
N GLY A 54 12.47 -1.19 -10.78
CA GLY A 54 13.86 -1.66 -10.72
C GLY A 54 14.36 -1.96 -9.32
N THR A 55 13.49 -1.96 -8.30
CA THR A 55 13.83 -2.47 -6.97
C THR A 55 14.29 -3.93 -7.10
N SER A 56 15.55 -4.19 -6.78
CA SER A 56 16.08 -5.55 -6.59
C SER A 56 15.65 -6.05 -5.22
N TYR A 57 14.87 -7.12 -5.19
CA TYR A 57 14.55 -7.80 -3.93
C TYR A 57 15.72 -8.69 -3.54
N GLU A 58 16.28 -8.49 -2.35
CA GLU A 58 17.40 -9.28 -1.84
C GLU A 58 16.99 -10.74 -1.54
N ASP A 59 15.70 -10.98 -1.27
CA ASP A 59 15.16 -12.31 -0.95
C ASP A 59 14.21 -12.85 -2.02
N TYR A 60 14.29 -14.16 -2.28
CA TYR A 60 13.35 -14.93 -3.12
C TYR A 60 11.89 -14.87 -2.64
N LEU A 61 11.66 -14.36 -1.42
CA LEU A 61 10.33 -14.15 -0.85
C LEU A 61 9.66 -12.85 -1.34
N TRP A 62 10.39 -12.00 -2.09
CA TRP A 62 9.86 -10.76 -2.70
C TRP A 62 9.18 -9.86 -1.65
N LYS A 63 9.67 -9.89 -0.40
CA LYS A 63 9.06 -9.19 0.73
C LYS A 63 9.29 -7.69 0.61
N SER A 64 8.31 -7.02 0.00
CA SER A 64 8.19 -5.57 -0.04
C SER A 64 8.34 -4.95 1.35
N CYS A 65 9.07 -3.82 1.46
CA CYS A 65 9.11 -3.05 2.71
C CYS A 65 7.75 -2.40 3.03
N ILE A 66 6.85 -2.31 2.05
CA ILE A 66 5.51 -1.74 2.21
C ILE A 66 4.69 -2.54 3.22
N GLY A 67 4.69 -3.88 3.12
CA GLY A 67 3.95 -4.70 4.08
C GLY A 67 4.48 -4.54 5.51
N ARG A 68 5.81 -4.46 5.66
CA ARG A 68 6.43 -4.15 6.96
C ARG A 68 6.03 -2.76 7.47
N ALA A 69 5.97 -1.77 6.58
CA ALA A 69 5.53 -0.43 6.93
C ALA A 69 4.06 -0.42 7.39
N PHE A 70 3.16 -1.15 6.70
CA PHE A 70 1.75 -1.27 7.10
C PHE A 70 1.61 -1.90 8.49
N SER A 71 2.31 -3.01 8.77
CA SER A 71 2.29 -3.63 10.09
C SER A 71 2.88 -2.72 11.18
N ARG A 72 3.89 -1.89 10.85
CA ARG A 72 4.41 -0.86 11.76
C ARG A 72 3.38 0.24 12.04
N VAL A 73 2.67 0.73 11.02
CA VAL A 73 1.57 1.71 11.23
C VAL A 73 0.54 1.14 12.20
N LYS A 74 0.09 -0.08 11.97
CA LYS A 74 -0.89 -0.76 12.85
C LYS A 74 -0.39 -0.89 14.29
N LYS A 75 0.90 -1.21 14.47
CA LYS A 75 1.52 -1.32 15.79
C LYS A 75 1.62 0.04 16.50
N ASN A 76 2.03 1.09 15.77
CA ASN A 76 2.26 2.42 16.33
C ASN A 76 0.97 3.22 16.56
N ALA A 77 -0.08 2.94 15.78
CA ALA A 77 -1.36 3.61 15.85
C ALA A 77 -2.51 2.59 16.05
N PRO A 78 -2.64 2.00 17.26
CA PRO A 78 -3.62 0.94 17.55
C PRO A 78 -5.08 1.42 17.48
N ASN A 79 -5.31 2.73 17.43
CA ASN A 79 -6.62 3.35 17.22
C ASN A 79 -7.07 3.36 15.75
N LEU A 80 -6.21 2.99 14.80
CA LEU A 80 -6.59 2.84 13.40
C LEU A 80 -7.24 1.48 13.16
N ARG A 81 -8.38 1.48 12.45
CA ARG A 81 -9.12 0.27 12.12
C ARG A 81 -8.53 -0.36 10.86
N ILE A 82 -7.48 -1.14 11.08
CA ILE A 82 -6.73 -1.88 10.06
C ILE A 82 -6.97 -3.38 10.21
N VAL A 83 -7.33 -4.04 9.10
CA VAL A 83 -7.48 -5.50 9.03
C VAL A 83 -6.44 -6.06 8.06
N GLU A 84 -5.66 -7.03 8.53
CA GLU A 84 -4.62 -7.76 7.77
C GLU A 84 -5.13 -9.18 7.51
N ASP A 85 -6.12 -9.34 6.64
CA ASP A 85 -6.72 -10.63 6.29
C ASP A 85 -6.23 -11.21 4.95
N SER A 86 -5.37 -10.47 4.26
CA SER A 86 -4.71 -10.92 3.04
C SER A 86 -3.49 -11.76 3.36
N PHE A 87 -3.26 -12.83 2.59
CA PHE A 87 -1.97 -13.56 2.61
C PHE A 87 -0.80 -12.69 2.13
N HIS A 88 -1.08 -11.66 1.34
CA HIS A 88 -0.09 -10.72 0.84
C HIS A 88 0.03 -9.55 1.83
N PRO A 89 1.21 -9.35 2.46
CA PRO A 89 1.37 -8.39 3.56
C PRO A 89 1.30 -6.93 3.10
N ASP A 90 1.43 -6.67 1.79
CA ASP A 90 1.28 -5.37 1.15
C ASP A 90 -0.18 -5.07 0.76
N ILE A 91 -1.15 -5.84 1.25
CA ILE A 91 -2.58 -5.58 1.08
C ILE A 91 -3.26 -5.60 2.45
N ILE A 92 -3.93 -4.50 2.78
CA ILE A 92 -4.71 -4.36 4.02
C ILE A 92 -6.08 -3.76 3.73
N ARG A 93 -7.01 -3.93 4.66
CA ARG A 93 -8.26 -3.17 4.69
C ARG A 93 -8.18 -2.08 5.75
N LEU A 94 -8.61 -0.89 5.38
CA LEU A 94 -8.57 0.30 6.24
C LEU A 94 -9.95 0.93 6.27
N LYS A 95 -10.44 1.32 7.45
CA LYS A 95 -11.68 2.07 7.53
C LYS A 95 -11.50 3.46 6.91
N SER A 96 -12.44 3.90 6.06
CA SER A 96 -12.26 5.12 5.26
C SER A 96 -12.03 6.39 6.07
N GLU A 97 -12.60 6.49 7.27
CA GLU A 97 -12.41 7.67 8.13
C GLU A 97 -10.98 7.74 8.72
N ASP A 98 -10.24 6.64 8.69
CA ASP A 98 -8.87 6.57 9.22
C ASP A 98 -7.80 6.88 8.15
N ARG A 99 -8.22 7.15 6.90
CA ARG A 99 -7.35 7.34 5.74
C ARG A 99 -6.23 8.35 5.98
N THR A 100 -6.55 9.55 6.44
CA THR A 100 -5.57 10.63 6.60
C THR A 100 -4.53 10.25 7.65
N ARG A 101 -4.98 9.80 8.83
CA ARG A 101 -4.09 9.39 9.92
C ARG A 101 -3.19 8.22 9.53
N PHE A 102 -3.70 7.29 8.73
CA PHE A 102 -2.91 6.19 8.19
C PHE A 102 -1.79 6.71 7.27
N ILE A 103 -2.10 7.63 6.35
CA ILE A 103 -1.10 8.23 5.45
C ILE A 103 -0.02 8.98 6.24
N ASP A 104 -0.42 9.78 7.23
CA ASP A 104 0.51 10.54 8.05
C ASP A 104 1.50 9.62 8.79
N ASN A 105 0.99 8.55 9.42
CA ASN A 105 1.85 7.57 10.11
C ASN A 105 2.74 6.80 9.12
N LEU A 106 2.22 6.46 7.95
CA LEU A 106 2.98 5.77 6.92
C LEU A 106 4.12 6.63 6.39
N GLN A 107 3.91 7.94 6.22
CA GLN A 107 4.95 8.89 5.85
C GLN A 107 6.05 8.94 6.91
N CYS A 108 5.69 9.08 8.19
CA CYS A 108 6.67 9.05 9.28
C CYS A 108 7.54 7.78 9.27
N ILE A 109 6.95 6.61 8.97
CA ILE A 109 7.68 5.35 8.88
C ILE A 109 8.66 5.33 7.69
N PHE A 110 8.26 5.84 6.53
CA PHE A 110 9.14 5.90 5.37
C PHE A 110 10.26 6.93 5.51
N ASP A 111 10.00 8.02 6.22
CA ASP A 111 11.00 9.05 6.51
C ASP A 111 11.95 8.67 7.65
N GLY A 112 11.67 7.57 8.37
CA GLY A 112 12.49 7.10 9.50
C GLY A 112 12.23 7.84 10.82
N ASN A 113 11.09 8.55 10.92
CA ASN A 113 10.71 9.38 12.07
C ASN A 113 9.69 8.70 13.01
N ALA A 114 9.52 7.38 12.92
CA ALA A 114 8.45 6.61 13.57
C ALA A 114 8.94 5.43 14.42
#